data_AF-A0A8T2XYJ7-F1
#
_entry.id   AF-A0A8T2XYJ7-F1
#
_cell.length_a   1.000
_cell.length_b   1.000
_cell.length_c   1.000
_cell.angle_alpha   90.00
_cell.angle_beta   90.00
_cell.angle_gamma   90.00
#
_symmetry.space_group_name_H-M   'P 1'
#
loop_
_entity.id
_entity.type
_entity.pdbx_description
1 polymer ?
#
loop_
_entity_poly.entity_id
_entity_poly.type
_entity_poly.pdbx_seq_one_letter_code
_entity_poly.pdbx_strand_id
1 'polypeptide(L)'
;MKDLKAALTERILEAQQEMKLPNAPLIVATKGPSLSSTSGIARELADPYKHPLIDEDDITKALKSIHPTSSSRTKVSNEHFRTLIFGVLYNVASAQLNRQISMTINTTLSDRAYLDRLA
;
A
#
# COMPACT_ATOMS: atom_id res chain seq x y z
N MET A 1 -21.54 -1.23 1.42
CA MET A 1 -20.52 -1.62 0.42
C MET A 1 -20.88 -1.27 -1.03
N LYS A 2 -22.08 -1.57 -1.55
CA LYS A 2 -22.46 -1.17 -2.92
C LYS A 2 -22.35 0.35 -3.15
N ASP A 3 -22.83 1.13 -2.19
CA ASP A 3 -22.82 2.60 -2.28
C ASP A 3 -21.40 3.17 -2.21
N LEU A 4 -20.52 2.56 -1.39
CA LEU A 4 -19.12 2.94 -1.31
C LEU A 4 -18.39 2.65 -2.63
N LYS A 5 -18.63 1.50 -3.26
CA LYS A 5 -18.04 1.16 -4.56
C LYS A 5 -18.49 2.14 -5.65
N ALA A 6 -19.77 2.50 -5.67
CA ALA A 6 -20.30 3.46 -6.64
C ALA A 6 -19.65 4.85 -6.46
N ALA A 7 -19.63 5.36 -5.22
CA ALA A 7 -19.01 6.64 -4.90
C ALA A 7 -17.52 6.66 -5.22
N LEU A 8 -16.78 5.58 -4.92
CA LEU A 8 -15.35 5.51 -5.21
C LEU A 8 -15.09 5.47 -6.73
N THR A 9 -15.92 4.74 -7.48
CA THR A 9 -15.81 4.66 -8.95
C THR A 9 -16.02 6.02 -9.61
N GLU A 10 -17.03 6.77 -9.17
CA GLU A 10 -17.29 8.13 -9.63
C GLU A 10 -16.09 9.04 -9.35
N ARG A 11 -15.56 9.01 -8.12
CA ARG A 11 -14.38 9.80 -7.72
C ARG A 11 -13.12 9.46 -8.50
N ILE A 12 -12.90 8.18 -8.81
CA ILE A 12 -11.77 7.74 -9.64
C ILE A 12 -11.90 8.29 -11.05
N LEU A 13 -13.11 8.24 -11.63
CA LEU A 13 -13.36 8.74 -12.97
C LEU A 13 -13.15 10.26 -13.04
N GLU A 14 -13.65 11.00 -12.05
CA GLU A 14 -13.42 12.45 -11.90
C GLU A 14 -11.91 12.76 -11.84
N ALA A 15 -11.16 12.07 -10.97
CA ALA A 15 -9.72 12.30 -10.82
C ALA A 15 -8.93 11.97 -12.11
N GLN A 16 -9.28 10.88 -12.80
CA GLN A 16 -8.66 10.51 -14.08
C GLN A 16 -8.94 11.56 -15.18
N GLN A 17 -10.14 12.15 -15.19
CA GLN A 17 -10.50 13.22 -16.12
C GLN A 17 -9.74 14.52 -15.81
N GLU A 18 -9.71 14.94 -14.54
CA GLU A 18 -8.97 16.13 -14.10
C GLU A 18 -7.48 16.04 -14.43
N MET A 19 -6.88 14.87 -14.21
CA MET A 19 -5.46 14.63 -14.48
C MET A 19 -5.15 14.35 -15.96
N LYS A 20 -6.17 14.23 -16.83
CA LYS A 20 -6.03 13.82 -18.24
C LYS A 20 -5.28 12.50 -18.41
N LEU A 21 -5.52 11.57 -17.48
CA LEU A 21 -4.89 10.25 -17.43
C LEU A 21 -5.95 9.14 -17.63
N PRO A 22 -6.53 9.01 -18.83
CA PRO A 22 -7.51 7.96 -19.09
C PRO A 22 -6.84 6.59 -18.95
N ASN A 23 -7.43 5.71 -18.14
CA ASN A 23 -6.95 4.35 -17.86
C ASN A 23 -5.64 4.25 -17.08
N ALA A 24 -5.16 5.32 -16.43
CA ALA A 24 -4.00 5.20 -15.56
C ALA A 24 -4.28 4.23 -14.39
N PRO A 25 -3.29 3.42 -13.98
CA PRO A 25 -3.44 2.51 -12.86
C PRO A 25 -3.62 3.31 -11.57
N LEU A 26 -4.49 2.79 -10.71
CA LEU A 26 -4.88 3.46 -9.47
C LEU A 26 -4.14 2.84 -8.28
N ILE A 27 -3.67 3.69 -7.37
CA ILE A 27 -3.29 3.30 -6.02
C ILE A 27 -4.40 3.75 -5.07
N VAL A 28 -5.04 2.79 -4.40
CA VAL A 28 -5.94 3.06 -3.28
C VAL A 28 -5.15 2.85 -1.98
N ALA A 29 -4.82 3.92 -1.29
CA ALA A 29 -4.11 3.83 -0.02
C ALA A 29 -5.07 4.00 1.16
N THR A 30 -5.06 3.05 2.10
CA THR A 30 -5.84 3.17 3.34
C THR A 30 -5.01 3.86 4.41
N LYS A 31 -5.63 4.80 5.12
CA LYS A 31 -5.00 5.53 6.24
C LYS A 31 -5.88 5.41 7.48
N GLY A 32 -5.25 5.11 8.62
CA GLY A 32 -5.92 4.97 9.91
C GLY A 32 -4.91 4.89 11.06
N PRO A 33 -5.40 4.82 12.31
CA PRO A 33 -4.57 4.85 13.51
C PRO A 33 -3.64 3.63 13.66
N SER A 34 -4.00 2.50 13.05
CA SER A 34 -3.16 1.28 13.02
C SER A 34 -3.44 0.45 11.77
N LEU A 35 -2.48 -0.41 11.37
CA LEU A 35 -2.67 -1.38 10.28
C LEU A 35 -3.88 -2.31 10.52
N SER A 36 -4.10 -2.71 11.77
CA SER A 36 -5.23 -3.58 12.14
C SER A 36 -6.58 -2.90 11.96
N SER A 37 -6.65 -1.58 12.16
CA SER A 37 -7.87 -0.80 11.97
C SER A 37 -8.23 -0.60 10.50
N THR A 38 -7.24 -0.68 9.60
CA THR A 38 -7.40 -0.43 8.17
C THR A 38 -7.39 -1.69 7.32
N SER A 39 -6.93 -2.84 7.84
CA SER A 39 -6.81 -4.08 7.07
C SER A 39 -8.15 -4.59 6.54
N GLY A 40 -9.21 -4.52 7.36
CA GLY A 40 -10.57 -4.89 6.93
C GLY A 40 -11.05 -4.03 5.76
N ILE A 41 -10.88 -2.71 5.88
CA ILE A 41 -11.24 -1.75 4.83
C ILE A 41 -10.40 -1.98 3.57
N ALA A 42 -9.10 -2.19 3.70
CA ALA A 42 -8.21 -2.40 2.57
C ALA A 42 -8.58 -3.66 1.78
N ARG A 43 -8.95 -4.75 2.48
CA ARG A 43 -9.42 -5.99 1.86
C ARG A 43 -10.77 -5.81 1.18
N GLU A 44 -11.71 -5.18 1.87
CA GLU A 44 -13.04 -4.87 1.32
C GLU A 44 -12.98 -3.92 0.12
N LEU A 45 -11.93 -3.09 0.01
CA LEU A 45 -11.66 -2.27 -1.15
C LEU A 45 -10.94 -3.06 -2.26
N ALA A 46 -10.02 -3.97 -1.95
CA ALA A 46 -9.32 -4.74 -2.97
C ALA A 46 -10.24 -5.72 -3.72
N ASP A 47 -11.14 -6.39 -3.00
CA ASP A 47 -11.99 -7.46 -3.55
C ASP A 47 -12.88 -7.01 -4.73
N PRO A 48 -13.64 -5.89 -4.66
CA PRO A 48 -14.55 -5.49 -5.72
C PRO A 48 -13.88 -5.03 -7.01
N TYR A 49 -12.62 -4.58 -6.93
CA TYR A 49 -11.82 -4.13 -8.07
C TYR A 49 -10.88 -5.23 -8.61
N LYS A 50 -10.81 -6.39 -7.93
CA LYS A 50 -9.99 -7.55 -8.33
C LYS A 50 -8.52 -7.19 -8.56
N HIS A 51 -8.00 -6.22 -7.83
CA HIS A 51 -6.61 -5.82 -7.94
C HIS A 51 -5.80 -6.21 -6.70
N PRO A 52 -4.48 -6.38 -6.81
CA PRO A 52 -3.64 -6.80 -5.70
C PRO A 52 -3.80 -5.92 -4.46
N LEU A 53 -3.74 -6.55 -3.28
CA LEU A 53 -3.59 -5.89 -1.99
C LEU A 53 -2.14 -6.06 -1.54
N ILE A 54 -1.45 -4.95 -1.30
CA ILE A 54 -0.13 -4.94 -0.65
C ILE A 54 -0.33 -4.54 0.81
N ASP A 55 -0.08 -5.47 1.73
CA ASP A 55 -0.20 -5.22 3.17
C ASP A 55 1.18 -5.12 3.83
N GLU A 56 1.43 -4.03 4.56
CA GLU A 56 2.65 -3.80 5.33
C GLU A 56 2.91 -4.92 6.35
N ASP A 57 1.86 -5.51 6.94
CA ASP A 57 2.00 -6.59 7.93
C ASP A 57 2.53 -7.89 7.28
N ASP A 58 2.13 -8.17 6.04
CA ASP A 58 2.64 -9.33 5.28
C ASP A 58 4.12 -9.15 4.93
N ILE A 59 4.51 -7.95 4.49
CA ILE A 59 5.92 -7.59 4.25
C ILE A 59 6.73 -7.70 5.56
N THR A 60 6.17 -7.18 6.65
CA THR A 60 6.81 -7.21 7.97
C THR A 60 7.09 -8.64 8.43
N LYS A 61 6.12 -9.55 8.28
CA LYS A 61 6.29 -10.97 8.63
C LYS A 61 7.33 -11.65 7.74
N ALA A 62 7.32 -11.38 6.43
CA ALA A 62 8.28 -11.93 5.49
C ALA A 62 9.72 -11.45 5.79
N LEU A 63 9.92 -10.18 6.12
CA LEU A 63 11.24 -9.66 6.48
C LEU A 63 11.73 -10.23 7.82
N LYS A 64 10.83 -10.41 8.80
CA LYS A 64 11.17 -11.04 10.09
C LYS A 64 11.57 -12.52 9.95
N SER A 65 10.99 -13.26 9.00
CA SER A 65 11.38 -14.67 8.78
C SER A 65 12.76 -14.82 8.14
N ILE A 66 13.17 -13.83 7.35
CA ILE A 66 14.49 -13.78 6.71
C ILE A 66 15.57 -13.27 7.68
N HIS A 67 15.19 -12.45 8.67
CA HIS A 67 16.10 -11.92 9.68
C HIS A 67 15.89 -12.62 11.03
N PRO A 68 16.54 -13.78 11.28
CA PRO A 68 16.40 -14.47 12.56
C PRO A 68 16.88 -13.56 13.69
N THR A 69 16.00 -13.26 14.63
CA THR A 69 16.19 -12.43 15.82
C THR A 69 17.27 -12.93 16.80
N SER A 70 18.04 -13.96 16.42
CA SER A 70 18.86 -14.81 17.31
C SER A 70 20.38 -14.64 17.16
N SER A 71 20.91 -13.95 16.14
CA SER A 71 22.36 -13.77 16.02
C SER A 71 22.80 -12.38 16.52
N SER A 72 23.73 -12.36 17.46
CA SER A 72 24.22 -11.21 18.23
C SER A 72 24.98 -10.13 17.45
N ARG A 73 24.81 -10.03 16.12
CA ARG A 73 25.43 -8.97 15.31
C ARG A 73 24.34 -8.08 14.73
N THR A 74 24.35 -6.84 15.21
CA THR A 74 23.53 -5.69 14.77
C THR A 74 22.02 -5.84 14.97
N LYS A 75 21.51 -5.29 16.10
CA LYS A 75 20.10 -4.89 16.19
C LYS A 75 19.86 -3.83 15.11
N VAL A 76 19.17 -4.20 14.03
CA VAL A 76 18.65 -3.21 13.07
C VAL A 76 17.75 -2.26 13.85
N SER A 77 17.99 -0.96 13.78
CA SER A 77 17.13 0.00 14.47
C SER A 77 15.70 -0.10 13.89
N ASN A 78 14.70 0.16 14.73
CA ASN A 78 13.31 0.15 14.28
C ASN A 78 13.07 1.07 13.08
N GLU A 79 13.83 2.16 12.98
CA GLU A 79 13.83 3.08 11.85
C GLU A 79 14.34 2.42 10.56
N HIS A 80 15.53 1.81 10.57
CA HIS A 80 16.05 1.09 9.41
C HIS A 80 15.13 -0.04 8.94
N PHE A 81 14.51 -0.75 9.88
CA PHE A 81 13.56 -1.81 9.55
C PHE A 81 12.30 -1.25 8.87
N ARG A 82 11.79 -0.10 9.34
CA ARG A 82 10.69 0.62 8.66
C ARG A 82 11.08 1.10 7.27
N THR A 83 12.28 1.64 7.09
CA THR A 83 12.77 2.03 5.76
C THR A 83 12.84 0.84 4.81
N LEU A 84 13.25 -0.34 5.29
CA LEU A 84 13.27 -1.56 4.49
C LEU A 84 11.86 -2.01 4.09
N ILE A 85 10.91 -2.03 5.04
CA ILE A 85 9.50 -2.35 4.76
C ILE A 85 8.95 -1.42 3.67
N PHE A 86 9.17 -0.10 3.82
CA PHE A 86 8.70 0.87 2.83
C PHE A 86 9.40 0.68 1.48
N GLY A 87 10.70 0.40 1.46
CA GLY A 87 11.44 0.12 0.23
C GLY A 87 10.88 -1.10 -0.53
N VAL A 88 10.53 -2.17 0.17
CA VAL A 88 9.89 -3.34 -0.45
C VAL A 88 8.51 -2.96 -1.01
N LEU A 89 7.69 -2.29 -0.22
CA LEU A 89 6.35 -1.83 -0.63
C LEU A 89 6.45 -0.96 -1.89
N TYR A 90 7.33 0.03 -1.89
CA TYR A 90 7.56 0.94 -3.02
C TYR A 90 7.96 0.15 -4.27
N ASN A 91 8.95 -0.72 -4.18
CA ASN A 91 9.42 -1.50 -5.34
C ASN A 91 8.34 -2.42 -5.91
N VAL A 92 7.54 -3.07 -5.06
CA VAL A 92 6.42 -3.90 -5.50
C VAL A 92 5.36 -3.03 -6.16
N ALA A 93 4.99 -1.90 -5.55
CA ALA A 93 4.01 -0.97 -6.12
C ALA A 93 4.45 -0.46 -7.50
N SER A 94 5.68 0.07 -7.60
CA SER A 94 6.24 0.55 -8.88
C SER A 94 6.24 -0.54 -9.95
N ALA A 95 6.62 -1.78 -9.61
CA ALA A 95 6.64 -2.88 -10.57
C ALA A 95 5.24 -3.23 -11.12
N GLN A 96 4.20 -3.12 -10.30
CA GLN A 96 2.80 -3.37 -10.71
C GLN A 96 2.25 -2.21 -11.55
N LEU A 97 2.51 -0.96 -11.15
CA LEU A 97 2.08 0.22 -11.89
C LEU A 97 2.72 0.28 -13.28
N ASN A 98 4.00 -0.08 -13.40
CA ASN A 98 4.68 -0.22 -14.70
C ASN A 98 4.02 -1.25 -15.62
N ARG A 99 3.26 -2.20 -15.06
CA ARG A 99 2.47 -3.20 -15.79
C ARG A 99 1.00 -2.80 -15.96
N GLN A 100 0.64 -1.56 -15.64
CA GLN A 100 -0.73 -1.04 -15.68
C GLN A 100 -1.69 -1.80 -14.74
N ILE A 101 -1.17 -2.29 -13.61
CA ILE A 101 -1.95 -3.00 -12.60
C ILE A 101 -2.25 -2.03 -11.46
N SER A 102 -3.52 -1.66 -11.29
CA SER A 102 -4.03 -0.94 -10.11
C SER A 102 -3.83 -1.77 -8.84
N MET A 103 -3.92 -1.16 -7.66
CA MET A 103 -3.75 -1.88 -6.39
C MET A 103 -4.30 -1.13 -5.19
N THR A 104 -4.53 -1.87 -4.11
CA THR A 104 -4.69 -1.32 -2.77
C THR A 104 -3.39 -1.47 -1.99
N ILE A 105 -3.02 -0.43 -1.26
CA ILE A 105 -1.90 -0.46 -0.32
C ILE A 105 -2.45 -0.22 1.10
N ASN A 106 -2.21 -1.18 1.99
CA ASN A 106 -2.47 -1.05 3.43
C ASN A 106 -1.16 -0.82 4.16
N THR A 107 -0.88 0.43 4.51
CA THR A 107 0.36 0.81 5.21
C THR A 107 0.10 1.97 6.15
N THR A 108 0.92 2.08 7.18
CA THR A 108 0.95 3.25 8.05
C THR A 108 1.55 4.43 7.30
N LEU A 109 0.69 5.21 6.63
CA LEU A 109 1.03 6.47 5.98
C LEU A 109 1.24 7.62 6.99
N SER A 110 1.95 7.33 8.09
CA SER A 110 2.22 8.27 9.18
C SER A 110 3.40 9.20 8.89
N ASP A 111 4.27 8.83 7.96
CA ASP A 111 5.40 9.66 7.52
C ASP A 111 5.10 10.31 6.17
N ARG A 112 5.17 11.64 6.12
CA ARG A 112 4.94 12.43 4.91
C ARG A 112 5.98 12.15 3.84
N ALA A 113 7.22 11.84 4.22
CA ALA A 113 8.28 11.51 3.26
C ALA A 113 7.96 10.24 2.44
N TYR A 114 7.17 9.32 3.00
CA TYR A 114 6.71 8.12 2.30
C TYR A 114 5.56 8.42 1.33
N LEU A 115 4.69 9.36 1.68
CA LEU A 115 3.64 9.84 0.77
C LEU A 115 4.22 10.58 -0.44
N ASP A 116 5.20 11.45 -0.21
CA ASP A 116 5.85 12.22 -1.29
C ASP A 116 6.58 11.32 -2.29
N ARG A 117 6.95 10.09 -1.89
CA ARG A 117 7.55 9.10 -2.78
C ARG A 117 6.54 8.31 -3.61
N LEU A 118 5.27 8.27 -3.21
CA LEU A 118 4.21 7.57 -3.95
C LEU A 118 3.53 8.45 -5.01
N ALA A 119 3.75 9.78 -4.96
CA ALA A 119 3.27 10.77 -5.93
C ALA A 119 4.23 10.91 -7.12
#